data_AF-A0A2V8JU43-F1
#
_entry.id   AF-A0A2V8JU43-F1
#
_cell.length_a   1.000
_cell.length_b   1.000
_cell.length_c   1.000
_cell.angle_alpha   90.00
_cell.angle_beta   90.00
_cell.angle_gamma   90.00
#
_symmetry.space_group_name_H-M   'P 1'
#
loop_
_entity.id
_entity.type
_entity.pdbx_description
1 polymer ?
#
loop_
_entity_poly.entity_id
_entity_poly.type
_entity_poly.pdbx_seq_one_letter_code
_entity_poly.pdbx_strand_id
1 'polypeptide(L)'
;MKNLAQDLLYGCRMLLKKPAFTIVAALSLGLGIGANTVIFSLINTTLLRPLPFRDSERLMVIWTVPLQNRTQQNGVNFTSYTMFREKLQTLESFGALTGSIKNLGAEKDGASAERITGWGFSPAVFQALGVKPVLGRLYTEAEDEIDNWAPVIVITHRLWKRRFNNDPNVIGKKIILDQNPITIIGVLPEDFNFFGDETDFICPLEIRRPQSQSKAGIILPLGRLRSGTSRKQAQAEVDTIAAQLESSDPERNKGNGAWVQPLQEAAYGGFRNPLLLLQGAVAFVLLIGCGNVAGLLLARAASRRTEVALRTALGAGRLRIVRQLVTESFPLSLLGGIIGVSLSWAGLKLFIGLSSC
;
A
#
# COMPACT_ATOMS: atom_id res chain seq x y z
N MET A 1 -10.07 46.24 -11.31
CA MET A 1 -8.83 45.42 -11.16
C MET A 1 -7.70 46.11 -10.37
N LYS A 2 -7.47 47.43 -10.49
CA LYS A 2 -6.40 48.16 -9.75
C LYS A 2 -6.36 47.93 -8.22
N ASN A 3 -7.50 47.74 -7.56
CA ASN A 3 -7.55 47.60 -6.10
C ASN A 3 -7.10 46.22 -5.59
N LEU A 4 -7.28 45.13 -6.36
CA LEU A 4 -6.96 43.77 -5.90
C LEU A 4 -5.44 43.54 -5.75
N ALA A 5 -4.66 44.04 -6.71
CA ALA A 5 -3.19 43.96 -6.64
C ALA A 5 -2.63 44.83 -5.50
N GLN A 6 -3.25 45.99 -5.24
CA GLN A 6 -2.89 46.84 -4.11
C GLN A 6 -3.24 46.18 -2.77
N ASP A 7 -4.40 45.54 -2.66
CA ASP A 7 -4.84 44.81 -1.47
C ASP A 7 -3.87 43.64 -1.16
N LEU A 8 -3.42 42.91 -2.19
CA LEU A 8 -2.43 41.83 -2.06
C LEU A 8 -1.04 42.35 -1.62
N LEU A 9 -0.52 43.39 -2.28
CA LEU A 9 0.76 44.00 -1.91
C LEU A 9 0.73 44.58 -0.50
N TYR A 10 -0.41 45.15 -0.11
CA TYR A 10 -0.65 45.63 1.24
C TYR A 10 -0.66 44.48 2.25
N GLY A 11 -1.36 43.38 1.95
CA GLY A 11 -1.32 42.14 2.73
C GLY A 11 0.10 41.62 2.95
N CYS A 12 0.90 41.49 1.89
CA CYS A 12 2.31 41.07 1.98
C CYS A 12 3.15 42.00 2.86
N ARG A 13 3.07 43.33 2.66
CA ARG A 13 3.78 44.30 3.52
C ARG A 13 3.36 44.19 4.98
N MET A 14 2.08 43.96 5.23
CA MET A 14 1.53 43.83 6.57
C MET A 14 1.93 42.52 7.25
N LEU A 15 2.20 41.45 6.50
CA LEU A 15 2.77 40.20 7.02
C LEU A 15 4.25 40.38 7.42
N LEU A 16 5.02 41.11 6.61
CA LEU A 16 6.43 41.42 6.90
C LEU A 16 6.60 42.31 8.13
N LYS A 17 5.67 43.25 8.38
CA LYS A 17 5.70 44.15 9.55
C LYS A 17 5.38 43.46 10.88
N LYS A 18 4.77 42.26 10.85
CA LYS A 18 4.39 41.50 12.05
C LYS A 18 4.90 40.06 11.93
N PRO A 19 6.23 39.86 11.97
CA PRO A 19 6.85 38.58 11.63
C PRO A 19 6.44 37.44 12.57
N ALA A 20 6.34 37.69 13.88
CA ALA A 20 5.93 36.67 14.85
C ALA A 20 4.53 36.10 14.55
N PHE A 21 3.56 36.97 14.25
CA PHE A 21 2.20 36.56 13.84
C PHE A 21 2.24 35.71 12.58
N THR A 22 2.96 36.18 11.55
CA THR A 22 3.03 35.52 10.26
C THR A 22 3.66 34.14 10.38
N ILE A 23 4.74 34.01 11.15
CA ILE A 23 5.43 32.74 11.38
C ILE A 23 4.51 31.76 12.10
N VAL A 24 3.88 32.15 13.22
CA VAL A 24 3.00 31.25 13.99
C VAL A 24 1.81 30.79 13.15
N ALA A 25 1.16 31.71 12.45
CA ALA A 25 -0.01 31.36 11.63
C ALA A 25 0.36 30.52 10.40
N ALA A 26 1.47 30.84 9.73
CA ALA A 26 1.94 30.08 8.56
C ALA A 26 2.43 28.68 8.94
N LEU A 27 3.13 28.53 10.07
CA LEU A 27 3.55 27.22 10.59
C LEU A 27 2.35 26.39 11.04
N SER A 28 1.38 26.99 11.73
CA SER A 28 0.17 26.28 12.18
C SER A 28 -0.63 25.73 10.99
N LEU A 29 -0.84 26.55 9.95
CA LEU A 29 -1.48 26.10 8.70
C LEU A 29 -0.62 25.06 7.97
N GLY A 30 0.68 25.32 7.85
CA GLY A 30 1.61 24.43 7.15
C GLY A 30 1.67 23.05 7.77
N LEU A 31 1.74 22.94 9.10
CA LEU A 31 1.71 21.66 9.80
C LEU A 31 0.40 20.91 9.57
N GLY A 32 -0.75 21.59 9.69
CA GLY A 32 -2.06 20.98 9.45
C GLY A 32 -2.22 20.48 8.01
N ILE A 33 -1.86 21.30 7.02
CA ILE A 33 -1.93 20.96 5.59
C ILE A 33 -0.97 19.83 5.27
N GLY A 34 0.28 19.91 5.73
CA GLY A 34 1.32 18.92 5.45
C GLY A 34 0.96 17.56 6.03
N ALA A 35 0.54 17.50 7.29
CA ALA A 35 0.13 16.26 7.94
C ALA A 35 -1.10 15.64 7.26
N ASN A 36 -2.12 16.44 6.91
CA ASN A 36 -3.29 15.94 6.19
C ASN A 36 -2.91 15.38 4.82
N THR A 37 -2.02 16.06 4.10
CA THR A 37 -1.53 15.64 2.78
C THR A 37 -0.76 14.31 2.86
N VAL A 38 0.07 14.10 3.89
CA VAL A 38 0.81 12.85 4.09
C VAL A 38 -0.15 11.68 4.34
N ILE A 39 -1.09 11.82 5.28
CA ILE A 39 -2.03 10.73 5.61
C ILE A 39 -2.97 10.45 4.45
N PHE A 40 -3.47 11.49 3.77
CA PHE A 40 -4.28 11.31 2.57
C PHE A 40 -3.49 10.62 1.45
N SER A 41 -2.21 10.96 1.26
CA SER A 41 -1.36 10.29 0.28
C SER A 41 -1.22 8.81 0.59
N LEU A 42 -1.04 8.45 1.87
CA LEU A 42 -0.95 7.05 2.29
C LEU A 42 -2.26 6.29 2.02
N ILE A 43 -3.41 6.88 2.36
CA ILE A 43 -4.74 6.36 2.02
C ILE A 43 -4.88 6.18 0.51
N ASN A 44 -4.48 7.18 -0.27
CA ASN A 44 -4.58 7.12 -1.71
C ASN A 44 -3.72 5.99 -2.30
N THR A 45 -2.49 5.82 -1.82
CA THR A 45 -1.58 4.77 -2.32
C THR A 45 -1.95 3.36 -1.87
N THR A 46 -2.56 3.19 -0.70
CA THR A 46 -2.86 1.86 -0.12
C THR A 46 -4.30 1.42 -0.36
N LEU A 47 -5.26 2.33 -0.25
CA LEU A 47 -6.69 2.01 -0.27
C LEU A 47 -7.39 2.39 -1.58
N LEU A 48 -6.95 3.45 -2.26
CA LEU A 48 -7.65 3.98 -3.44
C LEU A 48 -7.00 3.59 -4.76
N ARG A 49 -5.67 3.52 -4.82
CA ARG A 49 -4.95 3.16 -6.04
C ARG A 49 -5.06 1.65 -6.26
N PRO A 50 -5.51 1.19 -7.44
CA PRO A 50 -5.54 -0.24 -7.74
C PRO A 50 -4.12 -0.81 -7.72
N LEU A 51 -4.00 -2.10 -7.38
CA LEU A 51 -2.72 -2.81 -7.43
C LEU A 51 -2.16 -2.76 -8.87
N PRO A 52 -0.81 -2.76 -9.05
CA PRO A 52 -0.16 -2.70 -10.36
C PRO A 52 -0.24 -4.05 -11.10
N PHE A 53 -1.41 -4.67 -11.13
CA PHE A 53 -1.70 -5.91 -11.83
C PHE A 53 -2.88 -5.72 -12.77
N ARG A 54 -2.86 -6.42 -13.91
CA ARG A 54 -3.94 -6.35 -14.91
C ARG A 54 -5.28 -6.73 -14.27
N ASP A 55 -6.31 -5.92 -14.42
CA ASP A 55 -7.66 -6.12 -13.85
C ASP A 55 -7.62 -6.54 -12.36
N SER A 56 -6.87 -5.82 -11.54
CA SER A 56 -6.63 -6.16 -10.12
C SER A 56 -7.90 -6.38 -9.30
N GLU A 57 -9.01 -5.77 -9.69
CA GLU A 57 -10.33 -5.94 -9.04
C GLU A 57 -10.88 -7.38 -9.14
N ARG A 58 -10.39 -8.17 -10.11
CA ARG A 58 -10.76 -9.57 -10.30
C ARG A 58 -9.87 -10.54 -9.52
N LEU A 59 -8.80 -10.05 -8.88
CA LEU A 59 -7.92 -10.88 -8.07
C LEU A 59 -8.57 -11.13 -6.72
N MET A 60 -8.75 -12.40 -6.40
CA MET A 60 -9.40 -12.87 -5.18
C MET A 60 -8.45 -13.77 -4.41
N VAL A 61 -8.48 -13.66 -3.09
CA VAL A 61 -7.88 -14.61 -2.18
C VAL A 61 -8.97 -15.31 -1.37
N ILE A 62 -8.66 -16.52 -0.92
CA ILE A 62 -9.59 -17.32 -0.12
C ILE A 62 -8.97 -17.51 1.26
N TRP A 63 -9.69 -17.09 2.29
CA TRP A 63 -9.31 -17.31 3.69
C TRP A 63 -10.19 -18.39 4.30
N THR A 64 -9.62 -19.17 5.23
CA THR A 64 -10.43 -19.93 6.18
C THR A 64 -10.82 -19.01 7.33
N VAL A 65 -12.11 -18.93 7.64
CA VAL A 65 -12.65 -18.04 8.68
C VAL A 65 -13.48 -18.84 9.69
N PRO A 66 -13.23 -18.73 11.01
CA PRO A 66 -14.11 -19.34 12.00
C PRO A 66 -15.52 -18.77 11.89
N LEU A 67 -16.56 -19.62 11.89
CA LEU A 67 -17.96 -19.19 11.79
C LEU A 67 -18.38 -18.33 13.00
N GLN A 68 -17.79 -18.59 14.16
CA GLN A 68 -18.03 -17.81 15.38
C GLN A 68 -17.32 -16.45 15.38
N ASN A 69 -16.23 -16.31 14.62
CA ASN A 69 -15.48 -15.06 14.52
C ASN A 69 -14.88 -14.87 13.13
N ARG A 70 -15.68 -14.31 12.21
CA ARG A 70 -15.28 -14.06 10.82
C ARG A 70 -14.22 -12.96 10.66
N THR A 71 -13.80 -12.30 11.74
CA THR A 71 -12.69 -11.33 11.70
C THR A 71 -11.33 -12.00 11.75
N GLN A 72 -11.25 -13.26 12.19
CA GLN A 72 -10.02 -14.04 12.14
C GLN A 72 -9.88 -14.68 10.77
N GLN A 73 -8.80 -14.34 10.07
CA GLN A 73 -8.45 -14.89 8.77
C GLN A 73 -7.27 -15.83 8.92
N ASN A 74 -7.50 -17.10 8.59
CA ASN A 74 -6.49 -18.15 8.65
C ASN A 74 -6.16 -18.64 7.25
N GLY A 75 -4.93 -19.10 7.07
CA GLY A 75 -4.52 -19.78 5.86
C GLY A 75 -5.35 -21.04 5.62
N VAL A 76 -5.44 -21.40 4.35
CA VAL A 76 -6.13 -22.61 3.93
C VAL A 76 -5.18 -23.79 4.07
N ASN A 77 -5.67 -24.91 4.60
CA ASN A 77 -4.86 -26.13 4.67
C ASN A 77 -4.72 -26.76 3.27
N PHE A 78 -3.76 -27.68 3.10
CA PHE A 78 -3.49 -28.27 1.79
C PHE A 78 -4.68 -29.01 1.17
N THR A 79 -5.41 -29.80 1.96
CA THR A 79 -6.58 -30.57 1.51
C THR A 79 -7.71 -29.67 1.01
N SER A 80 -7.97 -28.58 1.73
CA SER A 80 -8.95 -27.57 1.35
C SER A 80 -8.51 -26.85 0.07
N TYR A 81 -7.21 -26.51 -0.05
CA TYR A 81 -6.66 -25.92 -1.27
C TYR A 81 -6.84 -26.83 -2.50
N THR A 82 -6.54 -28.13 -2.40
CA THR A 82 -6.71 -29.06 -3.53
C THR A 82 -8.17 -29.18 -3.95
N MET A 83 -9.08 -29.28 -2.97
CA MET A 83 -10.52 -29.31 -3.25
C MET A 83 -11.03 -28.02 -3.91
N PHE A 84 -10.55 -26.86 -3.46
CA PHE A 84 -10.85 -25.59 -4.15
C PHE A 84 -10.28 -25.57 -5.57
N ARG A 85 -9.05 -26.06 -5.78
CA ARG A 85 -8.41 -26.08 -7.10
C ARG A 85 -9.16 -26.98 -8.09
N GLU A 86 -9.70 -28.09 -7.64
CA GLU A 86 -10.43 -29.04 -8.49
C GLU A 86 -11.87 -28.60 -8.80
N LYS A 87 -12.53 -27.93 -7.84
CA LYS A 87 -13.97 -27.65 -7.93
C LYS A 87 -14.32 -26.22 -8.34
N LEU A 88 -13.45 -25.24 -8.10
CA LEU A 88 -13.76 -23.84 -8.41
C LEU A 88 -13.76 -23.60 -9.92
N GLN A 89 -14.93 -23.27 -10.46
CA GLN A 89 -15.12 -22.87 -11.85
C GLN A 89 -15.20 -21.35 -12.01
N THR A 90 -15.51 -20.61 -10.96
CA THR A 90 -15.62 -19.14 -11.01
C THR A 90 -14.27 -18.43 -11.20
N LEU A 91 -13.15 -19.12 -10.99
CA LEU A 91 -11.79 -18.61 -11.17
C LEU A 91 -11.15 -19.18 -12.45
N GLU A 92 -10.54 -18.33 -13.28
CA GLU A 92 -9.86 -18.74 -14.53
C GLU A 92 -8.41 -19.16 -14.31
N SER A 93 -7.77 -18.62 -13.28
CA SER A 93 -6.44 -19.02 -12.83
C SER A 93 -6.50 -19.11 -11.32
N PHE A 94 -6.11 -20.25 -10.75
CA PHE A 94 -6.17 -20.48 -9.30
C PHE A 94 -4.91 -21.19 -8.83
N GLY A 95 -4.18 -20.49 -7.97
CA GLY A 95 -2.91 -20.93 -7.41
C GLY A 95 -2.87 -20.72 -5.90
N ALA A 96 -1.69 -20.91 -5.35
CA ALA A 96 -1.44 -20.74 -3.94
C ALA A 96 -0.11 -20.02 -3.76
N LEU A 97 -0.01 -19.27 -2.67
CA LEU A 97 1.22 -18.63 -2.26
C LEU A 97 1.47 -18.78 -0.77
N THR A 98 2.73 -18.65 -0.38
CA THR A 98 3.16 -18.59 1.01
C THR A 98 4.37 -17.69 1.16
N GLY A 99 4.49 -17.00 2.29
CA GLY A 99 5.66 -16.18 2.59
C GLY A 99 6.90 -17.06 2.74
N SER A 100 8.03 -16.60 2.21
CA SER A 100 9.28 -17.35 2.22
C SER A 100 10.43 -16.45 2.66
N ILE A 101 11.28 -16.99 3.52
CA ILE A 101 12.50 -16.31 3.96
C ILE A 101 13.62 -17.32 3.76
N LYS A 102 14.66 -16.90 3.03
CA LYS A 102 15.80 -17.74 2.69
C LYS A 102 17.09 -17.01 3.01
N ASN A 103 18.15 -17.74 3.33
CA ASN A 103 19.49 -17.17 3.48
C ASN A 103 20.27 -17.37 2.18
N LEU A 104 20.62 -16.26 1.54
CA LEU A 104 21.51 -16.22 0.39
C LEU A 104 22.95 -16.36 0.88
N GLY A 105 23.62 -17.41 0.42
CA GLY A 105 25.02 -17.70 0.76
C GLY A 105 25.98 -16.66 0.21
N ALA A 106 27.18 -16.63 0.79
CA ALA A 106 28.27 -15.81 0.27
C ALA A 106 28.69 -16.30 -1.13
N GLU A 107 28.93 -15.37 -2.05
CA GLU A 107 29.46 -15.71 -3.37
C GLU A 107 30.99 -15.74 -3.37
N LYS A 108 31.58 -16.48 -4.33
CA LYS A 108 33.04 -16.53 -4.52
C LYS A 108 33.64 -15.16 -4.86
N ASP A 109 32.82 -14.25 -5.38
CA ASP A 109 33.21 -12.89 -5.76
C ASP A 109 33.24 -11.91 -4.57
N GLY A 110 33.11 -12.42 -3.32
CA GLY A 110 33.29 -11.64 -2.09
C GLY A 110 32.01 -11.05 -1.50
N ALA A 111 30.84 -11.30 -2.10
CA ALA A 111 29.57 -10.81 -1.57
C ALA A 111 29.15 -11.60 -0.31
N SER A 112 28.91 -10.90 0.80
CA SER A 112 28.53 -11.49 2.10
C SER A 112 27.21 -12.27 2.04
N ALA A 113 27.02 -13.23 2.95
CA ALA A 113 25.73 -13.88 3.12
C ALA A 113 24.67 -12.86 3.58
N GLU A 114 23.45 -12.99 3.08
CA GLU A 114 22.35 -12.04 3.32
C GLU A 114 21.03 -12.80 3.46
N ARG A 115 20.17 -12.34 4.37
CA ARG A 115 18.80 -12.86 4.49
C ARG A 115 17.91 -12.14 3.50
N ILE A 116 17.25 -12.91 2.63
CA ILE A 116 16.34 -12.39 1.61
C ILE A 116 14.92 -12.84 1.89
N THR A 117 13.97 -11.97 1.56
CA THR A 117 12.52 -12.21 1.72
C THR A 117 11.87 -12.40 0.37
N GLY A 118 10.88 -13.28 0.31
CA GLY A 118 10.24 -13.64 -0.94
C GLY A 118 8.96 -14.42 -0.74
N TRP A 119 8.48 -15.00 -1.83
CA TRP A 119 7.25 -15.78 -1.82
C TRP A 119 7.45 -17.12 -2.51
N GLY A 120 6.82 -18.16 -1.98
CA GLY A 120 6.58 -19.40 -2.73
C GLY A 120 5.31 -19.22 -3.54
N PHE A 121 5.36 -19.27 -4.87
CA PHE A 121 4.19 -19.16 -5.75
C PHE A 121 4.00 -20.45 -6.54
N SER A 122 2.76 -20.90 -6.69
CA SER A 122 2.48 -21.85 -7.77
C SER A 122 2.45 -21.12 -9.12
N PRO A 123 2.73 -21.80 -10.25
CA PRO A 123 2.72 -21.18 -11.58
C PRO A 123 1.42 -20.46 -11.93
N ALA A 124 0.28 -20.98 -11.45
CA ALA A 124 -1.03 -20.37 -11.63
C ALA A 124 -1.15 -18.98 -10.99
N VAL A 125 -0.34 -18.65 -9.97
CA VAL A 125 -0.29 -17.31 -9.37
C VAL A 125 0.29 -16.30 -10.36
N PHE A 126 1.37 -16.65 -11.08
CA PHE A 126 1.90 -15.74 -12.11
C PHE A 126 0.90 -15.46 -13.23
N GLN A 127 0.17 -16.50 -13.66
CA GLN A 127 -0.90 -16.36 -14.65
C GLN A 127 -2.03 -15.48 -14.10
N ALA A 128 -2.43 -15.71 -12.85
CA ALA A 128 -3.42 -14.90 -12.17
C ALA A 128 -2.96 -13.44 -12.06
N LEU A 129 -1.70 -13.14 -11.76
CA LEU A 129 -1.20 -11.76 -11.68
C LEU A 129 -0.96 -11.12 -13.07
N GLY A 130 -0.79 -11.94 -14.11
CA GLY A 130 -0.47 -11.48 -15.46
C GLY A 130 0.96 -10.95 -15.59
N VAL A 131 1.87 -11.42 -14.75
CA VAL A 131 3.26 -10.95 -14.68
C VAL A 131 4.11 -11.70 -15.70
N LYS A 132 4.96 -10.96 -16.42
CA LYS A 132 5.91 -11.51 -17.39
C LYS A 132 7.34 -11.14 -16.95
N PRO A 133 8.30 -12.07 -17.01
CA PRO A 133 9.68 -11.76 -16.69
C PRO A 133 10.28 -10.83 -17.77
N VAL A 134 11.20 -9.97 -17.36
CA VAL A 134 12.00 -9.11 -18.26
C VAL A 134 13.15 -9.90 -18.87
N LEU A 135 13.74 -10.82 -18.10
CA LEU A 135 14.79 -11.72 -18.55
C LEU A 135 14.45 -13.16 -18.17
N GLY A 136 14.82 -14.11 -19.04
CA GLY A 136 14.63 -15.54 -18.81
C GLY A 136 13.16 -15.97 -18.90
N ARG A 137 12.76 -16.89 -18.03
CA ARG A 137 11.43 -17.50 -18.01
C ARG A 137 10.91 -17.69 -16.59
N LEU A 138 9.62 -17.97 -16.47
CA LEU A 138 9.01 -18.48 -15.25
C LEU A 138 9.09 -20.01 -15.23
N TYR A 139 8.88 -20.61 -14.06
CA TYR A 139 8.80 -22.06 -13.91
C TYR A 139 7.41 -22.58 -14.28
N THR A 140 7.38 -23.83 -14.73
CA THR A 140 6.19 -24.54 -15.22
C THR A 140 5.54 -25.38 -14.12
N GLU A 141 4.33 -25.90 -14.36
CA GLU A 141 3.67 -26.81 -13.40
C GLU A 141 4.50 -28.06 -13.11
N ALA A 142 5.18 -28.62 -14.12
CA ALA A 142 6.05 -29.78 -13.95
C ALA A 142 7.30 -29.51 -13.09
N GLU A 143 7.68 -28.24 -12.90
CA GLU A 143 8.80 -27.81 -12.04
C GLU A 143 8.34 -27.43 -10.62
N ASP A 144 7.02 -27.31 -10.41
CA ASP A 144 6.37 -27.09 -9.11
C ASP A 144 5.88 -28.40 -8.47
N GLU A 145 5.99 -29.53 -9.19
CA GLU A 145 5.69 -30.88 -8.68
C GLU A 145 6.82 -31.42 -7.79
N ILE A 146 6.45 -32.23 -6.78
CA ILE A 146 7.36 -32.77 -5.75
C ILE A 146 8.45 -33.66 -6.35
N ASP A 147 8.05 -34.54 -7.28
CA ASP A 147 8.91 -35.59 -7.81
C ASP A 147 9.93 -35.02 -8.82
N ASN A 148 9.69 -33.80 -9.31
CA ASN A 148 10.53 -33.10 -10.27
C ASN A 148 10.78 -31.64 -9.84
N TRP A 149 10.87 -31.41 -8.53
CA TRP A 149 11.13 -30.06 -8.01
C TRP A 149 12.44 -29.55 -8.57
N ALA A 150 12.35 -28.56 -9.46
CA ALA A 150 13.52 -27.96 -10.03
C ALA A 150 14.11 -26.98 -9.00
N PRO A 151 15.41 -27.05 -8.67
CA PRO A 151 16.06 -26.07 -7.82
C PRO A 151 16.21 -24.76 -8.60
N VAL A 152 15.10 -24.06 -8.80
CA VAL A 152 15.00 -22.85 -9.61
C VAL A 152 14.41 -21.70 -8.82
N ILE A 153 14.76 -20.48 -9.22
CA ILE A 153 14.27 -19.25 -8.60
C ILE A 153 14.10 -18.16 -9.64
N VAL A 154 13.11 -17.31 -9.40
CA VAL A 154 12.91 -16.06 -10.13
C VAL A 154 13.24 -14.93 -9.17
N ILE A 155 14.15 -14.04 -9.56
CA ILE A 155 14.55 -12.90 -8.72
C ILE A 155 13.79 -11.64 -9.12
N THR A 156 13.61 -10.70 -8.20
CA THR A 156 13.07 -9.38 -8.55
C THR A 156 14.15 -8.47 -9.11
N HIS A 157 13.75 -7.43 -9.83
CA HIS A 157 14.67 -6.40 -10.33
C HIS A 157 15.49 -5.76 -9.18
N ARG A 158 14.89 -5.65 -7.99
CA ARG A 158 15.56 -5.13 -6.77
C ARG A 158 16.79 -5.98 -6.41
N LEU A 159 16.62 -7.29 -6.27
CA LEU A 159 17.72 -8.19 -5.96
C LEU A 159 18.74 -8.25 -7.12
N TRP A 160 18.25 -8.26 -8.36
CA TRP A 160 19.10 -8.22 -9.56
C TRP A 160 20.03 -7.00 -9.59
N LYS A 161 19.50 -5.81 -9.27
CA LYS A 161 20.26 -4.57 -9.18
C LYS A 161 21.21 -4.54 -7.98
N ARG A 162 20.73 -4.88 -6.78
CA ARG A 162 21.50 -4.81 -5.53
C ARG A 162 22.62 -5.85 -5.48
N ARG A 163 22.34 -7.09 -5.88
CA ARG A 163 23.23 -8.24 -5.69
C ARG A 163 24.03 -8.61 -6.94
N PHE A 164 23.44 -8.44 -8.11
CA PHE A 164 24.03 -8.87 -9.39
C PHE A 164 24.39 -7.71 -10.31
N ASN A 165 24.32 -6.46 -9.82
CA ASN A 165 24.68 -5.26 -10.56
C ASN A 165 24.05 -5.15 -11.97
N ASN A 166 22.80 -5.62 -12.11
CA ASN A 166 22.08 -5.73 -13.38
C ASN A 166 22.79 -6.57 -14.47
N ASP A 167 23.55 -7.60 -14.09
CA ASP A 167 24.22 -8.48 -15.05
C ASP A 167 23.18 -9.24 -15.93
N PRO A 168 23.15 -9.03 -17.26
CA PRO A 168 22.23 -9.74 -18.15
C PRO A 168 22.50 -11.25 -18.22
N ASN A 169 23.69 -11.71 -17.79
CA ASN A 169 24.08 -13.12 -17.75
C ASN A 169 23.70 -13.82 -16.44
N VAL A 170 22.85 -13.19 -15.61
CA VAL A 170 22.39 -13.79 -14.34
C VAL A 170 21.56 -15.07 -14.55
N ILE A 171 20.94 -15.23 -15.73
CA ILE A 171 20.15 -16.42 -16.06
C ILE A 171 21.06 -17.65 -16.18
N GLY A 172 20.71 -18.73 -15.49
CA GLY A 172 21.51 -19.94 -15.38
C GLY A 172 22.58 -19.90 -14.28
N LYS A 173 22.80 -18.76 -13.62
CA LYS A 173 23.71 -18.66 -12.49
C LYS A 173 23.19 -19.48 -11.31
N LYS A 174 24.08 -20.26 -10.70
CA LYS A 174 23.78 -21.04 -9.48
C LYS A 174 24.13 -20.21 -8.25
N ILE A 175 23.16 -20.04 -7.37
CA ILE A 175 23.29 -19.40 -6.06
C ILE A 175 23.03 -20.41 -4.96
N ILE A 176 23.58 -20.18 -3.77
CA ILE A 176 23.32 -21.04 -2.62
C ILE A 176 22.22 -20.38 -1.78
N LEU A 177 21.10 -21.08 -1.59
CA LEU A 177 19.99 -20.66 -0.75
C LEU A 177 19.73 -21.72 0.31
N ASP A 178 19.83 -21.34 1.58
CA ASP A 178 19.75 -22.26 2.73
C ASP A 178 20.61 -23.52 2.53
N GLN A 179 21.86 -23.31 2.08
CA GLN A 179 22.85 -24.36 1.79
C GLN A 179 22.55 -25.23 0.56
N ASN A 180 21.46 -24.98 -0.17
CA ASN A 180 21.10 -25.71 -1.37
C ASN A 180 21.44 -24.90 -2.64
N PRO A 181 22.06 -25.51 -3.66
CA PRO A 181 22.30 -24.83 -4.94
C PRO A 181 20.99 -24.67 -5.71
N ILE A 182 20.64 -23.43 -6.05
CA ILE A 182 19.44 -23.04 -6.80
C ILE A 182 19.85 -22.21 -8.02
N THR A 183 19.18 -22.41 -9.15
CA THR A 183 19.49 -21.76 -10.43
C THR A 183 18.53 -20.62 -10.68
N ILE A 184 19.06 -19.45 -11.03
CA ILE A 184 18.24 -18.30 -11.44
C ILE A 184 17.73 -18.55 -12.86
N ILE A 185 16.41 -18.55 -13.05
CA ILE A 185 15.80 -18.82 -14.36
C ILE A 185 15.08 -17.60 -14.94
N GLY A 186 14.81 -16.57 -14.14
CA GLY A 186 14.13 -15.38 -14.60
C GLY A 186 14.30 -14.17 -13.67
N VAL A 187 14.04 -12.99 -14.24
CA VAL A 187 14.03 -11.71 -13.53
C VAL A 187 12.68 -11.01 -13.75
N LEU A 188 12.00 -10.63 -12.67
CA LEU A 188 10.74 -9.87 -12.72
C LEU A 188 10.96 -8.39 -13.03
N PRO A 189 9.94 -7.71 -13.57
CA PRO A 189 10.05 -6.29 -13.91
C PRO A 189 10.20 -5.40 -12.67
N GLU A 190 10.70 -4.17 -12.89
CA GLU A 190 10.99 -3.21 -11.82
C GLU A 190 9.74 -2.76 -11.05
N ASP A 191 8.58 -2.75 -11.72
CA ASP A 191 7.29 -2.40 -11.14
C ASP A 191 6.60 -3.56 -10.42
N PHE A 192 7.20 -4.77 -10.42
CA PHE A 192 6.67 -5.89 -9.67
C PHE A 192 6.75 -5.61 -8.17
N ASN A 193 5.60 -5.33 -7.58
CA ASN A 193 5.44 -5.14 -6.14
C ASN A 193 4.26 -5.96 -5.64
N PHE A 194 4.55 -6.95 -4.78
CA PHE A 194 3.55 -7.81 -4.19
C PHE A 194 3.40 -7.46 -2.69
N PHE A 195 2.21 -6.98 -2.32
CA PHE A 195 1.85 -6.52 -0.97
C PHE A 195 2.64 -5.34 -0.38
N GLY A 196 3.45 -4.63 -1.17
CA GLY A 196 4.24 -3.51 -0.65
C GLY A 196 5.48 -3.94 0.12
N ASP A 197 5.75 -5.25 0.20
CA ASP A 197 6.93 -5.81 0.86
C ASP A 197 8.15 -5.77 -0.06
N GLU A 198 9.34 -5.69 0.55
CA GLU A 198 10.62 -5.87 -0.13
C GLU A 198 10.79 -7.32 -0.58
N THR A 199 10.14 -7.67 -1.68
CA THR A 199 10.25 -9.00 -2.29
C THR A 199 11.54 -9.06 -3.10
N ASP A 200 12.48 -9.90 -2.67
CA ASP A 200 13.75 -10.13 -3.35
C ASP A 200 13.66 -11.30 -4.35
N PHE A 201 12.79 -12.28 -4.08
CA PHE A 201 12.66 -13.47 -4.93
C PHE A 201 11.28 -14.14 -4.89
N ILE A 202 11.05 -15.02 -5.86
CA ILE A 202 9.93 -15.96 -5.92
C ILE A 202 10.46 -17.36 -6.26
N CYS A 203 10.06 -18.35 -5.46
CA CYS A 203 10.44 -19.74 -5.65
C CYS A 203 9.20 -20.64 -5.87
N PRO A 204 9.38 -21.84 -6.43
CA PRO A 204 8.33 -22.86 -6.45
C PRO A 204 7.78 -23.13 -5.04
N LEU A 205 6.53 -23.55 -4.98
CA LEU A 205 5.74 -23.61 -3.76
C LEU A 205 6.03 -24.92 -3.00
N GLU A 206 6.81 -24.85 -1.92
CA GLU A 206 7.30 -26.02 -1.15
C GLU A 206 6.25 -26.69 -0.23
N ILE A 207 4.95 -26.64 -0.58
CA ILE A 207 3.84 -27.00 0.31
C ILE A 207 3.87 -28.44 0.86
N ARG A 208 4.46 -29.39 0.12
CA ARG A 208 4.47 -30.81 0.50
C ARG A 208 5.78 -31.28 1.16
N ARG A 209 6.75 -30.40 1.42
CA ARG A 209 7.98 -30.79 2.14
C ARG A 209 7.74 -30.89 3.65
N PRO A 210 8.21 -31.95 4.34
CA PRO A 210 8.08 -32.10 5.79
C PRO A 210 8.65 -30.92 6.59
N GLN A 211 9.73 -30.27 6.11
CA GLN A 211 10.29 -29.06 6.72
C GLN A 211 9.36 -27.84 6.63
N SER A 212 8.51 -27.75 5.60
CA SER A 212 7.48 -26.70 5.46
C SER A 212 6.25 -26.95 6.34
N GLN A 213 6.06 -28.17 6.85
CA GLN A 213 4.93 -28.53 7.71
C GLN A 213 5.18 -28.18 9.19
N SER A 214 6.40 -27.75 9.55
CA SER A 214 6.87 -27.75 10.93
C SER A 214 6.38 -26.60 11.82
N LYS A 215 5.71 -25.54 11.34
CA LYS A 215 5.07 -24.50 12.20
C LYS A 215 4.26 -23.53 11.32
N ALA A 216 2.92 -23.67 11.30
CA ALA A 216 1.98 -22.71 10.70
C ALA A 216 2.08 -22.47 9.17
N GLY A 217 2.09 -23.54 8.35
CA GLY A 217 2.04 -23.47 6.88
C GLY A 217 0.71 -22.92 6.34
N ILE A 218 0.48 -21.62 6.55
CA ILE A 218 -0.64 -20.85 6.00
C ILE A 218 -0.40 -20.73 4.51
N ILE A 219 -1.20 -21.45 3.73
CA ILE A 219 -1.31 -21.28 2.29
C ILE A 219 -2.36 -20.20 2.06
N LEU A 220 -2.05 -19.21 1.24
CA LEU A 220 -3.03 -18.25 0.77
C LEU A 220 -3.38 -18.60 -0.68
N PRO A 221 -4.55 -19.22 -0.94
CA PRO A 221 -5.02 -19.39 -2.30
C PRO A 221 -5.30 -18.03 -2.94
N LEU A 222 -4.83 -17.87 -4.17
CA LEU A 222 -5.02 -16.68 -4.97
C LEU A 222 -5.53 -17.10 -6.34
N GLY A 223 -6.58 -16.46 -6.81
CA GLY A 223 -7.05 -16.65 -8.17
C GLY A 223 -7.66 -15.42 -8.80
N ARG A 224 -7.91 -15.52 -10.10
CA ARG A 224 -8.54 -14.47 -10.90
C ARG A 224 -9.96 -14.90 -11.25
N LEU A 225 -10.96 -14.07 -10.92
CA LEU A 225 -12.34 -14.29 -11.34
C LEU A 225 -12.44 -14.34 -12.86
N ARG A 226 -13.27 -15.22 -13.41
CA ARG A 226 -13.65 -15.22 -14.83
C ARG A 226 -14.35 -13.91 -15.22
N SER A 227 -14.25 -13.57 -16.50
CA SER A 227 -14.94 -12.40 -17.06
C SER A 227 -16.45 -12.58 -16.93
N GLY A 228 -17.14 -11.60 -16.35
CA GLY A 228 -18.59 -11.63 -16.13
C GLY A 228 -19.03 -12.36 -14.85
N THR A 229 -18.11 -12.91 -14.07
CA THR A 229 -18.42 -13.54 -12.77
C THR A 229 -18.27 -12.54 -11.63
N SER A 230 -19.25 -12.53 -10.72
CA SER A 230 -19.23 -11.66 -9.54
C SER A 230 -18.56 -12.33 -8.33
N ARG A 231 -18.01 -11.52 -7.42
CA ARG A 231 -17.50 -12.01 -6.11
C ARG A 231 -18.56 -12.81 -5.34
N LYS A 232 -19.84 -12.44 -5.44
CA LYS A 232 -20.93 -13.15 -4.76
C LYS A 232 -21.10 -14.57 -5.27
N GLN A 233 -20.92 -14.80 -6.57
CA GLN A 233 -20.98 -16.14 -7.16
C GLN A 233 -19.80 -16.99 -6.70
N ALA A 234 -18.58 -16.43 -6.71
CA ALA A 234 -17.40 -17.12 -6.20
C ALA A 234 -17.53 -17.45 -4.70
N GLN A 235 -18.08 -16.54 -3.89
CA GLN A 235 -18.35 -16.79 -2.48
C GLN A 235 -19.34 -17.95 -2.29
N ALA A 236 -20.44 -17.99 -3.04
CA ALA A 236 -21.42 -19.08 -2.94
C ALA A 236 -20.84 -20.45 -3.34
N GLU A 237 -19.97 -20.48 -4.35
CA GLU A 237 -19.26 -21.69 -4.77
C GLU A 237 -18.28 -22.17 -3.68
N VAL A 238 -17.51 -21.24 -3.12
CA VAL A 238 -16.58 -21.49 -2.00
C VAL A 238 -17.31 -21.96 -0.75
N ASP A 239 -18.46 -21.38 -0.41
CA ASP A 239 -19.29 -21.80 0.71
C ASP A 239 -19.79 -23.25 0.54
N THR A 240 -20.18 -23.60 -0.68
CA THR A 240 -20.62 -24.98 -1.02
C THR A 240 -19.49 -25.97 -0.84
N ILE A 241 -18.28 -25.63 -1.30
CA ILE A 241 -17.09 -26.49 -1.14
C ILE A 241 -16.69 -26.58 0.33
N ALA A 242 -16.76 -25.48 1.10
CA ALA A 242 -16.47 -25.47 2.53
C ALA A 242 -17.42 -26.38 3.31
N ALA A 243 -18.72 -26.37 3.00
CA ALA A 243 -19.70 -27.27 3.62
C ALA A 243 -19.43 -28.77 3.28
N GLN A 244 -18.96 -29.05 2.05
CA GLN A 244 -18.53 -30.39 1.68
C GLN A 244 -17.27 -30.83 2.44
N LEU A 245 -16.31 -29.92 2.63
CA LEU A 245 -15.09 -30.15 3.41
C LEU A 245 -15.41 -30.45 4.88
N GLU A 246 -16.34 -29.71 5.48
CA GLU A 246 -16.84 -29.98 6.83
C GLU A 246 -17.48 -31.37 6.94
N SER A 247 -18.21 -31.80 5.92
CA SER A 247 -18.83 -33.14 5.89
C SER A 247 -17.81 -34.27 5.70
N SER A 248 -16.76 -34.04 4.90
CA SER A 248 -15.73 -35.06 4.61
C SER A 248 -14.64 -35.18 5.67
N ASP A 249 -14.28 -34.07 6.33
CA ASP A 249 -13.28 -34.02 7.40
C ASP A 249 -13.75 -33.05 8.51
N PRO A 250 -14.67 -33.53 9.38
CA PRO A 250 -15.21 -32.71 10.46
C PRO A 250 -14.16 -32.30 11.49
N GLU A 251 -13.14 -33.12 11.74
CA GLU A 251 -12.13 -32.81 12.76
C GLU A 251 -11.34 -31.53 12.46
N ARG A 252 -11.09 -31.26 11.17
CA ARG A 252 -10.31 -30.08 10.75
C ARG A 252 -11.15 -28.90 10.29
N ASN A 253 -12.38 -29.14 9.81
CA ASN A 253 -13.19 -28.11 9.15
C ASN A 253 -14.46 -27.72 9.91
N LYS A 254 -14.85 -28.44 10.97
CA LYS A 254 -16.05 -28.10 11.74
C LYS A 254 -15.96 -26.70 12.33
N GLY A 255 -17.00 -25.90 12.09
CA GLY A 255 -17.04 -24.51 12.56
C GLY A 255 -16.14 -23.54 11.79
N ASN A 256 -15.50 -23.97 10.70
CA ASN A 256 -14.70 -23.13 9.81
C ASN A 256 -15.44 -22.94 8.47
N GLY A 257 -15.68 -21.69 8.10
CA GLY A 257 -16.13 -21.31 6.76
C GLY A 257 -14.96 -20.85 5.88
N ALA A 258 -15.29 -20.38 4.69
CA ALA A 258 -14.33 -19.77 3.78
C ALA A 258 -14.81 -18.39 3.32
N TRP A 259 -13.88 -17.48 3.07
CA TRP A 259 -14.18 -16.10 2.71
C TRP A 259 -13.37 -15.67 1.49
N VAL A 260 -14.07 -15.22 0.45
CA VAL A 260 -13.52 -14.70 -0.79
C VAL A 260 -13.38 -13.19 -0.68
N GLN A 261 -12.14 -12.73 -0.69
CA GLN A 261 -11.79 -11.34 -0.50
C GLN A 261 -10.96 -10.82 -1.68
N PRO A 262 -11.18 -9.58 -2.16
CA PRO A 262 -10.29 -8.97 -3.14
C PRO A 262 -8.86 -8.89 -2.62
N LEU A 263 -7.87 -9.15 -3.50
CA LEU A 263 -6.46 -9.14 -3.12
C LEU A 263 -6.02 -7.83 -2.46
N GLN A 264 -6.53 -6.69 -2.94
CA GLN A 264 -6.23 -5.38 -2.37
C GLN A 264 -6.75 -5.22 -0.93
N GLU A 265 -7.92 -5.76 -0.63
CA GLU A 265 -8.48 -5.72 0.72
C GLU A 265 -7.74 -6.69 1.65
N ALA A 266 -7.24 -7.82 1.13
CA ALA A 266 -6.38 -8.72 1.88
C ALA A 266 -5.00 -8.08 2.19
N ALA A 267 -4.46 -7.31 1.24
CA ALA A 267 -3.20 -6.60 1.40
C ALA A 267 -3.28 -5.46 2.43
N TYR A 268 -4.31 -4.60 2.29
CA TYR A 268 -4.35 -3.29 2.96
C TYR A 268 -5.60 -3.06 3.81
N GLY A 269 -6.53 -4.03 3.87
CA GLY A 269 -7.80 -3.87 4.58
C GLY A 269 -7.63 -3.62 6.08
N GLY A 270 -6.62 -4.22 6.71
CA GLY A 270 -6.28 -3.98 8.12
C GLY A 270 -5.86 -2.53 8.41
N PHE A 271 -5.29 -1.83 7.44
CA PHE A 271 -4.89 -0.43 7.58
C PHE A 271 -6.04 0.55 7.36
N ARG A 272 -7.16 0.12 6.79
CA ARG A 272 -8.28 1.00 6.44
C ARG A 272 -8.81 1.78 7.64
N ASN A 273 -9.19 1.09 8.71
CA ASN A 273 -9.78 1.73 9.88
C ASN A 273 -8.78 2.63 10.63
N PRO A 274 -7.54 2.19 10.93
CA PRO A 274 -6.52 3.05 11.52
C PRO A 274 -6.23 4.30 10.69
N LEU A 275 -6.11 4.17 9.36
CA LEU A 275 -5.84 5.30 8.47
C LEU A 275 -7.00 6.29 8.42
N LEU A 276 -8.25 5.81 8.41
CA LEU A 276 -9.43 6.70 8.45
C LEU A 276 -9.55 7.44 9.79
N LEU A 277 -9.29 6.74 10.91
CA LEU A 277 -9.25 7.37 12.23
C LEU A 277 -8.15 8.44 12.30
N LEU A 278 -6.96 8.12 11.79
CA LEU A 278 -5.84 9.05 11.73
C LEU A 278 -6.19 10.25 10.84
N GLN A 279 -6.75 10.04 9.66
CA GLN A 279 -7.22 11.12 8.76
C GLN A 279 -8.23 12.04 9.46
N GLY A 280 -9.18 11.47 10.21
CA GLY A 280 -10.11 12.24 11.03
C GLY A 280 -9.38 13.08 12.08
N ALA A 281 -8.45 12.49 12.84
CA ALA A 281 -7.65 13.19 13.83
C ALA A 281 -6.85 14.35 13.22
N VAL A 282 -6.16 14.12 12.10
CA VAL A 282 -5.35 15.18 11.46
C VAL A 282 -6.24 16.25 10.81
N ALA A 283 -7.45 15.91 10.36
CA ALA A 283 -8.43 16.90 9.93
C ALA A 283 -8.85 17.82 11.10
N PHE A 284 -9.04 17.29 12.31
CA PHE A 284 -9.28 18.12 13.50
C PHE A 284 -8.08 19.03 13.84
N VAL A 285 -6.85 18.53 13.71
CA VAL A 285 -5.64 19.36 13.88
C VAL A 285 -5.63 20.54 12.90
N LEU A 286 -5.98 20.29 11.63
CA LEU A 286 -6.11 21.35 10.64
C LEU A 286 -7.23 22.35 11.01
N LEU A 287 -8.39 21.87 11.48
CA LEU A 287 -9.48 22.73 11.94
C LEU A 287 -9.08 23.61 13.14
N ILE A 288 -8.32 23.07 14.09
CA ILE A 288 -7.76 23.83 15.22
C ILE A 288 -6.79 24.91 14.70
N GLY A 289 -5.92 24.55 13.74
CA GLY A 289 -5.01 25.51 13.09
C GLY A 289 -5.76 26.63 12.39
N CYS A 290 -6.81 26.31 11.63
CA CYS A 290 -7.72 27.28 11.01
C CYS A 290 -8.41 28.16 12.06
N GLY A 291 -8.87 27.58 13.17
CA GLY A 291 -9.47 28.30 14.30
C GLY A 291 -8.49 29.29 14.94
N ASN A 292 -7.23 28.88 15.15
CA ASN A 292 -6.17 29.74 15.66
C ASN A 292 -5.91 30.93 14.72
N VAL A 293 -5.80 30.66 13.42
CA VAL A 293 -5.62 31.72 12.40
C VAL A 293 -6.82 32.65 12.37
N ALA A 294 -8.04 32.14 12.46
CA ALA A 294 -9.25 32.95 12.53
C ALA A 294 -9.29 33.84 13.78
N GLY A 295 -8.96 33.31 14.96
CA GLY A 295 -8.86 34.07 16.20
C GLY A 295 -7.80 35.17 16.13
N LEU A 296 -6.66 34.86 15.53
CA LEU A 296 -5.57 35.81 15.27
C LEU A 296 -5.99 36.93 14.29
N LEU A 297 -6.71 36.58 13.21
CA LEU A 297 -7.27 37.56 12.26
C LEU A 297 -8.34 38.43 12.91
N LEU A 298 -9.18 37.87 13.78
CA LEU A 298 -10.19 38.60 14.56
C LEU A 298 -9.54 39.60 15.54
N ALA A 299 -8.51 39.19 16.28
CA ALA A 299 -7.75 40.09 17.14
C ALA A 299 -7.10 41.24 16.34
N ARG A 300 -6.61 40.94 15.14
CA ARG A 300 -6.07 41.94 14.22
C ARG A 300 -7.15 42.90 13.69
N ALA A 301 -8.34 42.40 13.36
CA ALA A 301 -9.47 43.24 12.96
C ALA A 301 -9.93 44.14 14.13
N ALA A 302 -9.96 43.62 15.35
CA ALA A 302 -10.32 44.36 16.56
C ALA A 302 -9.33 45.51 16.85
N SER A 303 -8.03 45.29 16.66
CA SER A 303 -7.02 46.35 16.79
C SER A 303 -7.08 47.42 15.69
N ARG A 304 -7.73 47.14 14.55
CA ARG A 304 -7.99 48.12 13.48
C ARG A 304 -9.40 48.74 13.54
N ARG A 305 -10.15 48.54 14.63
CA ARG A 305 -11.56 48.95 14.74
C ARG A 305 -11.75 50.46 14.49
N THR A 306 -10.83 51.30 14.97
CA THR A 306 -10.88 52.76 14.78
C THR A 306 -10.70 53.16 13.32
N GLU A 307 -9.80 52.49 12.59
CA GLU A 307 -9.57 52.71 11.16
C GLU A 307 -10.79 52.28 10.33
N VAL A 308 -11.38 51.13 10.69
CA VAL A 308 -12.59 50.61 10.04
C VAL A 308 -13.77 51.56 10.29
N ALA A 309 -13.95 52.04 11.52
CA ALA A 309 -14.99 53.00 11.90
C ALA A 309 -14.89 54.32 11.11
N LEU A 310 -13.68 54.88 10.98
CA LEU A 310 -13.40 56.07 10.17
C LEU A 310 -13.72 55.85 8.69
N ARG A 311 -13.33 54.70 8.12
CA ARG A 311 -13.66 54.38 6.72
C ARG A 311 -15.15 54.18 6.49
N THR A 312 -15.88 53.57 7.42
CA THR A 312 -17.34 53.49 7.34
C THR A 312 -18.01 54.86 7.46
N ALA A 313 -17.49 55.76 8.30
CA ALA A 313 -17.98 57.14 8.40
C ALA A 313 -17.74 57.94 7.10
N LEU A 314 -16.67 57.63 6.37
CA LEU A 314 -16.37 58.18 5.03
C LEU A 314 -17.14 57.48 3.88
N GLY A 315 -18.11 56.62 4.19
CA GLY A 315 -18.98 55.98 3.19
C GLY A 315 -18.43 54.70 2.55
N ALA A 316 -17.38 54.08 3.10
CA ALA A 316 -16.91 52.80 2.60
C ALA A 316 -17.95 51.68 2.83
N GLY A 317 -18.43 51.06 1.74
CA GLY A 317 -19.40 49.96 1.81
C GLY A 317 -18.85 48.71 2.52
N ARG A 318 -19.71 48.03 3.30
CA ARG A 318 -19.36 46.81 4.07
C ARG A 318 -18.70 45.71 3.23
N LEU A 319 -19.16 45.53 1.99
CA LEU A 319 -18.62 44.55 1.05
C LEU A 319 -17.15 44.83 0.68
N ARG A 320 -16.74 46.10 0.64
CA ARG A 320 -15.36 46.50 0.35
C ARG A 320 -14.42 46.13 1.50
N ILE A 321 -14.89 46.27 2.73
CA ILE A 321 -14.11 45.93 3.94
C ILE A 321 -13.93 44.41 4.04
N VAL A 322 -15.00 43.63 3.82
CA VAL A 322 -14.93 42.16 3.81
C VAL A 322 -13.98 41.68 2.71
N ARG A 323 -14.11 42.22 1.49
CA ARG A 323 -13.23 41.84 0.36
C ARG A 323 -11.76 42.11 0.68
N GLN A 324 -11.47 43.26 1.30
CA GLN A 324 -10.12 43.62 1.71
C GLN A 324 -9.56 42.63 2.75
N LEU A 325 -10.33 42.28 3.78
CA LEU A 325 -9.90 41.32 4.81
C LEU A 325 -9.61 39.91 4.24
N VAL A 326 -10.44 39.45 3.30
CA VAL A 326 -10.23 38.16 2.61
C VAL A 326 -8.97 38.21 1.74
N THR A 327 -8.78 39.28 0.97
CA THR A 327 -7.58 39.44 0.12
C THR A 327 -6.30 39.65 0.91
N GLU A 328 -6.35 40.28 2.08
CA GLU A 328 -5.21 40.39 3.02
C GLU A 328 -4.83 39.03 3.63
N SER A 329 -5.76 38.08 3.74
CA SER A 329 -5.52 36.75 4.31
C SER A 329 -4.96 35.75 3.29
N PHE A 330 -5.16 36.00 1.99
CA PHE A 330 -4.74 35.10 0.91
C PHE A 330 -3.22 34.83 0.90
N PRO A 331 -2.31 35.81 1.05
CA PRO A 331 -0.88 35.55 1.06
C PRO A 331 -0.44 34.67 2.24
N LEU A 332 -1.13 34.77 3.38
CA LEU A 332 -0.86 33.94 4.55
C LEU A 332 -1.28 32.48 4.30
N SER A 333 -2.46 32.27 3.71
CA SER A 333 -2.91 30.93 3.30
C SER A 333 -1.96 30.32 2.25
N LEU A 334 -1.47 31.13 1.32
CA LEU A 334 -0.52 30.68 0.30
C LEU A 334 0.81 30.25 0.92
N LEU A 335 1.36 31.04 1.86
CA LEU A 335 2.57 30.68 2.61
C LEU A 335 2.37 29.39 3.42
N GLY A 336 1.25 29.27 4.13
CA GLY A 336 0.90 28.05 4.84
C GLY A 336 0.81 26.83 3.91
N GLY A 337 0.20 26.99 2.73
CA GLY A 337 0.14 25.94 1.71
C GLY A 337 1.53 25.52 1.19
N ILE A 338 2.39 26.48 0.85
CA ILE A 338 3.77 26.20 0.40
C ILE A 338 4.56 25.45 1.48
N ILE A 339 4.47 25.90 2.73
CA ILE A 339 5.12 25.23 3.87
C ILE A 339 4.55 23.80 4.02
N GLY A 340 3.23 23.64 3.96
CA GLY A 340 2.58 22.34 4.10
C GLY A 340 2.98 21.35 3.00
N VAL A 341 3.01 21.79 1.74
CA VAL A 341 3.47 20.95 0.62
C VAL A 341 4.95 20.58 0.78
N SER A 342 5.79 21.53 1.17
CA SER A 342 7.23 21.29 1.39
C SER A 342 7.48 20.29 2.52
N LEU A 343 6.75 20.43 3.64
CA LEU A 343 6.80 19.51 4.77
C LEU A 343 6.27 18.12 4.39
N SER A 344 5.19 18.04 3.62
CA SER A 344 4.65 16.76 3.15
C SER A 344 5.65 16.02 2.27
N TRP A 345 6.29 16.73 1.33
CA TRP A 345 7.30 16.15 0.45
C TRP A 345 8.54 15.67 1.21
N ALA A 346 9.04 16.47 2.17
CA ALA A 346 10.15 16.09 3.02
C ALA A 346 9.79 14.89 3.93
N GLY A 347 8.60 14.89 4.51
CA GLY A 347 8.09 13.81 5.34
C GLY A 347 7.96 12.48 4.59
N LEU A 348 7.42 12.52 3.37
CA LEU A 348 7.33 11.34 2.50
C LEU A 348 8.71 10.79 2.14
N LYS A 349 9.67 11.65 1.80
CA LYS A 349 11.05 11.23 1.51
C LYS A 349 11.74 10.60 2.73
N LEU A 350 11.58 11.20 3.90
CA LEU A 350 12.13 10.65 5.16
C LEU A 350 11.50 9.30 5.49
N PHE A 351 10.18 9.16 5.30
CA PHE A 351 9.48 7.90 5.52
C PHE A 351 9.99 6.78 4.60
N ILE A 352 10.14 7.06 3.31
CA ILE A 352 10.69 6.10 2.33
C ILE A 352 12.17 5.77 2.64
N GLY A 353 12.95 6.76 3.08
CA GLY A 353 14.34 6.56 3.48
C GLY A 353 14.48 5.66 4.71
N LEU A 354 13.61 5.85 5.71
CA LEU A 354 13.58 5.05 6.94
C LEU A 354 13.10 3.61 6.71
N SER A 355 12.18 3.39 5.77
CA SER A 355 11.73 2.03 5.42
C SER A 355 12.76 1.25 4.60
N SER A 356 13.80 1.92 4.10
CA SER A 356 14.87 1.31 3.29
C SER A 356 16.14 1.01 4.11
N CYS A 357 16.12 1.27 5.42
CA CYS A 357 17.17 0.93 6.40
C CYS A 357 16.65 -0.17 7.33
#